data_AF-A0A6H0KTG6-F1
#
_entry.id   AF-A0A6H0KTG6-F1
#
_cell.length_a   1.000
_cell.length_b   1.000
_cell.length_c   1.000
_cell.angle_alpha   90.00
_cell.angle_beta   90.00
_cell.angle_gamma   90.00
#
_symmetry.space_group_name_H-M   'P 1'
#
loop_
_entity.id
_entity.type
_entity.pdbx_description
1 polymer ?
#
loop_
_entity_poly.entity_id
_entity_poly.type
_entity_poly.pdbx_seq_one_letter_code
_entity_poly.pdbx_strand_id
1 'polypeptide(L)'
;MANEGSLLSVRRIYYRGKLNSCNYTCSYCPFGKKSHPASTMQDKQAWSRFITAIEQWEGETLQLFVIPYGEALIHRYYREGIMRLASLPQVTGISCQTNLSFPADEWLDELRTAPELINKIKIWASFHPEMTSVEKFVRQLHTLHNAGIQVCAGAVGNPSAKNILADLRNALMPDIYLFINAMQGLKSLVSDDDIRFFTQLDNLFEYDLRNAPAQWENCSGGRSNCFIDWKGDIFACPRSKVKIGNLYQNQKTGQNQKLDTSLSCQRKVCDCYIAFSNLSNHPLHDILGEGAFWRIPDKSLITAVFFDVDGTLTDAQGKVPESYANTLRYIAQSVPLYLATSLSMEQARRKLGKTLFSLFKGGAFANGGLLLYDGQSRCLPVELLPDVNEESAKITAHSYEGQVYKYSMLVYEKEQRESILFRLKAKPYQVFYKPPLIAVVHKEAGKKKGVLHICKDLAFPLEQVLIVGNSQKDWEMMSAVPHSCAVMNSEPLLKEHARYTLNPDRLPAFFRFRK
;
A
#
# COMPACT_ATOMS: atom_id res chain seq x y z
N MET A 1 23.24 -14.91 20.12
CA MET A 1 23.52 -16.17 19.36
C MET A 1 23.06 -17.44 20.08
N ALA A 2 22.53 -17.41 21.32
CA ALA A 2 22.20 -18.64 22.07
C ALA A 2 20.84 -19.31 21.74
N ASN A 3 19.94 -18.66 20.97
CA ASN A 3 18.58 -19.16 20.69
C ASN A 3 18.26 -19.37 19.19
N GLU A 4 19.26 -19.32 18.30
CA GLU A 4 19.03 -19.60 16.88
C GLU A 4 18.60 -21.06 16.68
N GLY A 5 17.43 -21.23 16.04
CA GLY A 5 16.83 -22.53 15.79
C GLY A 5 16.01 -23.11 16.95
N SER A 6 15.81 -22.41 18.08
CA SER A 6 14.81 -22.86 19.07
C SER A 6 13.40 -22.66 18.51
N LEU A 7 12.52 -23.67 18.63
CA LEU A 7 11.10 -23.49 18.30
C LEU A 7 10.50 -22.33 19.11
N LEU A 8 10.90 -22.18 20.37
CA LEU A 8 10.39 -21.13 21.26
C LEU A 8 10.83 -19.71 20.87
N SER A 9 11.78 -19.54 19.93
CA SER A 9 12.13 -18.22 19.38
C SER A 9 11.29 -17.83 18.16
N VAL A 10 10.39 -18.70 17.70
CA VAL A 10 9.41 -18.38 16.66
C VAL A 10 8.43 -17.32 17.19
N ARG A 11 8.20 -16.30 16.36
CA ARG A 11 7.26 -15.20 16.62
C ARG A 11 6.06 -15.21 15.68
N ARG A 12 6.16 -15.88 14.54
CA ARG A 12 5.12 -15.91 13.50
C ARG A 12 4.85 -17.33 13.03
N ILE A 13 3.60 -17.76 13.12
CA ILE A 13 3.19 -19.12 12.73
C ILE A 13 2.09 -19.02 11.67
N TYR A 14 2.36 -19.57 10.49
CA TYR A 14 1.31 -19.94 9.55
C TYR A 14 0.78 -21.32 9.93
N TYR A 15 -0.52 -21.45 10.15
CA TYR A 15 -1.15 -22.73 10.48
C TYR A 15 -2.11 -23.18 9.38
N ARG A 16 -2.06 -24.47 9.04
CA ARG A 16 -3.05 -25.09 8.14
C ARG A 16 -3.63 -26.35 8.76
N GLY A 17 -4.94 -26.31 8.98
CA GLY A 17 -5.73 -27.46 9.43
C GLY A 17 -5.85 -28.57 8.38
N LYS A 18 -6.66 -29.56 8.69
CA LYS A 18 -6.97 -30.70 7.81
C LYS A 18 -8.11 -30.37 6.84
N LEU A 19 -8.83 -29.28 7.09
CA LEU A 19 -9.93 -28.81 6.26
C LEU A 19 -9.50 -28.63 4.80
N ASN A 20 -10.21 -29.32 3.93
CA ASN A 20 -9.99 -29.29 2.48
C ASN A 20 -11.28 -29.09 1.66
N SER A 21 -12.41 -28.85 2.35
CA SER A 21 -13.72 -28.60 1.77
C SER A 21 -14.05 -27.10 1.78
N CYS A 22 -14.60 -26.60 0.69
CA CYS A 22 -15.05 -25.22 0.56
C CYS A 22 -16.53 -25.21 0.14
N ASN A 23 -17.30 -24.23 0.62
CA ASN A 23 -18.68 -24.01 0.18
C ASN A 23 -18.75 -23.34 -1.21
N TYR A 24 -17.62 -22.91 -1.77
CA TYR A 24 -17.51 -22.34 -3.12
C TYR A 24 -16.91 -23.35 -4.10
N THR A 25 -17.44 -23.37 -5.32
CA THR A 25 -17.07 -24.32 -6.39
C THR A 25 -16.51 -23.58 -7.62
N CYS A 26 -15.55 -22.67 -7.42
CA CYS A 26 -15.03 -21.83 -8.50
C CYS A 26 -14.23 -22.67 -9.52
N SER A 27 -14.40 -22.37 -10.81
CA SER A 27 -13.78 -23.07 -11.94
C SER A 27 -12.24 -22.99 -11.94
N TYR A 28 -11.71 -21.84 -11.52
CA TYR A 28 -10.28 -21.50 -11.49
C TYR A 28 -9.60 -21.87 -10.16
N CYS A 29 -10.37 -22.21 -9.13
CA CYS A 29 -9.83 -22.43 -7.79
C CYS A 29 -9.27 -23.85 -7.68
N PRO A 30 -8.00 -24.04 -7.29
CA PRO A 30 -7.45 -25.38 -7.06
C PRO A 30 -8.14 -26.11 -5.89
N PHE A 31 -8.88 -25.37 -5.06
CA PHE A 31 -9.56 -25.89 -3.87
C PHE A 31 -11.07 -26.14 -4.07
N GLY A 32 -11.70 -25.50 -5.05
CA GLY A 32 -13.15 -25.56 -5.27
C GLY A 32 -13.67 -26.91 -5.80
N LYS A 33 -12.78 -27.82 -6.21
CA LYS A 33 -13.14 -29.10 -6.84
C LYS A 33 -13.37 -30.26 -5.86
N LYS A 34 -13.27 -30.06 -4.54
CA LYS A 34 -13.41 -31.12 -3.54
C LYS A 34 -14.73 -31.00 -2.79
N SER A 35 -15.84 -31.30 -3.45
CA SER A 35 -17.15 -31.44 -2.82
C SER A 35 -17.32 -32.85 -2.24
N HIS A 36 -16.82 -33.08 -1.02
CA HIS A 36 -17.27 -34.24 -0.23
C HIS A 36 -17.36 -33.88 1.27
N PRO A 37 -18.36 -34.43 1.99
CA PRO A 37 -18.51 -34.25 3.43
C PRO A 37 -17.51 -35.18 4.15
N ALA A 38 -16.22 -34.90 4.03
CA ALA A 38 -15.28 -35.50 4.96
C ALA A 38 -15.66 -35.02 6.36
N SER A 39 -15.84 -35.94 7.31
CA SER A 39 -16.13 -35.60 8.70
C SER A 39 -15.15 -34.53 9.19
N THR A 40 -15.68 -33.37 9.58
CA THR A 40 -14.90 -32.26 10.14
C THR A 40 -14.34 -32.59 11.52
N MET A 41 -14.67 -33.74 12.09
CA MET A 41 -14.22 -34.17 13.41
C MET A 41 -12.69 -34.26 13.49
N GLN A 42 -12.03 -34.81 12.47
CA GLN A 42 -10.56 -34.92 12.47
C GLN A 42 -9.90 -33.55 12.35
N ASP A 43 -10.52 -32.63 11.60
CA ASP A 43 -10.05 -31.25 11.50
C ASP A 43 -10.25 -30.50 12.82
N LYS A 44 -11.44 -30.60 13.43
CA LYS A 44 -11.75 -30.05 14.75
C LYS A 44 -10.78 -30.57 15.83
N GLN A 45 -10.44 -31.85 15.81
CA GLN A 45 -9.44 -32.44 16.71
C GLN A 45 -8.04 -31.87 16.46
N ALA A 46 -7.62 -31.75 15.19
CA ALA A 46 -6.32 -31.16 14.86
C ALA A 46 -6.23 -29.68 15.24
N TRP A 47 -7.32 -28.92 15.05
CA TRP A 47 -7.42 -27.52 15.47
C TRP A 47 -7.37 -27.38 16.99
N SER A 48 -8.15 -28.18 17.72
CA SER A 48 -8.12 -28.20 19.18
C SER A 48 -6.73 -28.54 19.71
N ARG A 49 -6.03 -29.51 19.11
CA ARG A 49 -4.66 -29.89 19.48
C ARG A 49 -3.67 -28.75 19.25
N PHE A 50 -3.81 -28.01 18.14
CA PHE A 50 -3.00 -26.83 17.88
C PHE A 50 -3.25 -25.74 18.92
N ILE A 51 -4.51 -25.44 19.24
CA ILE A 51 -4.87 -24.49 20.29
C ILE A 51 -4.20 -24.88 21.61
N THR A 52 -4.35 -26.13 22.05
CA THR A 52 -3.71 -26.61 23.30
C THR A 52 -2.19 -26.46 23.28
N ALA A 53 -1.54 -26.69 22.13
CA ALA A 53 -0.10 -26.47 22.01
C ALA A 53 0.29 -24.98 22.14
N ILE A 54 -0.53 -24.06 21.62
CA ILE A 54 -0.30 -22.62 21.78
C ILE A 54 -0.62 -22.14 23.20
N GLU A 55 -1.63 -22.72 23.86
CA GLU A 55 -1.92 -22.44 25.28
C GLU A 55 -0.75 -22.79 26.19
N GLN A 56 -0.04 -23.87 25.86
CA GLN A 56 1.16 -24.36 26.56
C GLN A 56 2.45 -23.70 26.04
N TRP A 57 2.36 -22.67 25.20
CA TRP A 57 3.53 -22.03 24.62
C TRP A 57 4.24 -21.14 25.65
N GLU A 58 5.48 -21.51 25.99
CA GLU A 58 6.34 -20.79 26.94
C GLU A 58 7.44 -19.97 26.24
N GLY A 59 7.32 -19.76 24.93
CA GLY A 59 8.29 -19.02 24.12
C GLY A 59 7.98 -17.54 23.95
N GLU A 60 8.56 -16.94 22.91
CA GLU A 60 8.28 -15.57 22.50
C GLU A 60 6.79 -15.38 22.15
N THR A 61 6.31 -14.13 22.21
CA THR A 61 4.94 -13.82 21.79
C THR A 61 4.71 -14.13 20.30
N LEU A 62 3.50 -14.59 19.99
CA LEU A 62 3.11 -15.14 18.69
C LEU A 62 2.12 -14.27 17.93
N GLN A 63 2.37 -14.17 16.64
CA GLN A 63 1.40 -13.79 15.61
C GLN A 63 1.00 -15.04 14.83
N LEU A 64 -0.30 -15.30 14.71
CA LEU A 64 -0.83 -16.54 14.13
C LEU A 64 -1.59 -16.27 12.83
N PHE A 65 -1.34 -16.99 11.76
CA PHE A 65 -2.06 -16.85 10.50
C PHE A 65 -2.61 -18.18 10.00
N VAL A 66 -3.93 -18.35 10.10
CA VAL A 66 -4.66 -19.53 9.64
C VAL A 66 -4.90 -19.45 8.13
N ILE A 67 -4.35 -20.41 7.39
CA ILE A 67 -4.32 -20.46 5.91
C ILE A 67 -4.91 -21.77 5.35
N PRO A 68 -6.23 -21.99 5.52
CA PRO A 68 -6.89 -23.24 5.19
C PRO A 68 -6.92 -23.52 3.68
N TYR A 69 -7.07 -24.80 3.30
CA TYR A 69 -7.43 -25.16 1.92
C TYR A 69 -8.96 -25.17 1.69
N GLY A 70 -9.76 -25.05 2.75
CA GLY A 70 -11.21 -24.92 2.71
C GLY A 70 -11.69 -23.56 3.24
N GLU A 71 -12.99 -23.43 3.45
CA GLU A 71 -13.55 -22.25 4.12
C GLU A 71 -13.63 -22.50 5.63
N ALA A 72 -12.66 -22.00 6.40
CA ALA A 72 -12.59 -22.27 7.83
C ALA A 72 -13.70 -21.56 8.62
N LEU A 73 -14.01 -20.30 8.27
CA LEU A 73 -14.81 -19.44 9.13
C LEU A 73 -16.31 -19.74 9.09
N ILE A 74 -16.81 -20.55 8.15
CA ILE A 74 -18.20 -21.06 8.23
C ILE A 74 -18.38 -22.03 9.41
N HIS A 75 -17.29 -22.66 9.88
CA HIS A 75 -17.33 -23.59 10.99
C HIS A 75 -17.16 -22.87 12.33
N ARG A 76 -18.15 -23.01 13.22
CA ARG A 76 -18.16 -22.38 14.54
C ARG A 76 -16.91 -22.69 15.38
N TYR A 77 -16.38 -23.91 15.30
CA TYR A 77 -15.18 -24.30 16.08
C TYR A 77 -13.90 -23.54 15.66
N TYR A 78 -13.82 -23.04 14.42
CA TYR A 78 -12.72 -22.16 14.02
C TYR A 78 -12.89 -20.76 14.60
N ARG A 79 -14.11 -20.20 14.56
CA ARG A 79 -14.43 -18.88 15.12
C ARG A 79 -14.17 -18.83 16.63
N GLU A 80 -14.69 -19.80 17.37
CA GLU A 80 -14.44 -19.97 18.82
C GLU A 80 -12.94 -20.15 19.11
N GLY A 81 -12.25 -20.95 18.30
CA GLY A 81 -10.82 -21.17 18.45
C GLY A 81 -9.96 -19.93 18.21
N ILE A 82 -10.34 -19.10 17.22
CA ILE A 82 -9.67 -17.82 16.95
C ILE A 82 -9.86 -16.87 18.15
N MET A 83 -11.08 -16.77 18.69
CA MET A 83 -11.35 -15.98 19.89
C MET A 83 -10.53 -16.46 21.10
N ARG A 84 -10.50 -17.78 21.31
CA ARG A 84 -9.70 -18.40 22.37
C ARG A 84 -8.21 -18.09 22.19
N LEU A 85 -7.65 -18.26 21.01
CA LEU A 85 -6.25 -17.91 20.73
C LEU A 85 -5.99 -16.41 20.93
N ALA A 86 -6.87 -15.53 20.46
CA ALA A 86 -6.72 -14.09 20.62
C ALA A 86 -6.73 -13.66 22.10
N SER A 87 -7.49 -14.36 22.96
CA SER A 87 -7.52 -14.08 24.40
C SER A 87 -6.22 -14.44 25.13
N LEU A 88 -5.34 -15.25 24.53
CA LEU A 88 -4.08 -15.64 25.16
C LEU A 88 -3.10 -14.46 25.24
N PRO A 89 -2.41 -14.24 26.38
CA PRO A 89 -1.44 -13.16 26.53
C PRO A 89 -0.24 -13.32 25.59
N GLN A 90 0.19 -14.56 25.32
CA GLN A 90 1.27 -14.86 24.38
C GLN A 90 0.88 -14.63 22.93
N VAL A 91 -0.40 -14.44 22.58
CA VAL A 91 -0.83 -14.15 21.19
C VAL A 91 -1.09 -12.66 21.03
N THR A 92 -0.25 -12.01 20.20
CA THR A 92 -0.34 -10.56 19.92
C THR A 92 -1.25 -10.25 18.74
N GLY A 93 -1.53 -11.24 17.88
CA GLY A 93 -2.49 -11.10 16.80
C GLY A 93 -2.78 -12.41 16.09
N ILE A 94 -3.96 -12.53 15.51
CA ILE A 94 -4.37 -13.67 14.72
C ILE A 94 -5.12 -13.24 13.46
N SER A 95 -4.80 -13.85 12.32
CA SER A 95 -5.51 -13.66 11.05
C SER A 95 -6.01 -14.99 10.50
N CYS A 96 -7.05 -14.94 9.67
CA CYS A 96 -7.54 -16.09 8.91
C CYS A 96 -7.82 -15.69 7.46
N GLN A 97 -7.43 -16.55 6.53
CA GLN A 97 -7.92 -16.46 5.15
C GLN A 97 -9.35 -17.00 5.06
N THR A 98 -10.20 -16.28 4.32
CA THR A 98 -11.61 -16.62 4.14
C THR A 98 -12.12 -16.10 2.79
N ASN A 99 -13.11 -16.77 2.22
CA ASN A 99 -13.93 -16.27 1.11
C ASN A 99 -15.05 -15.33 1.59
N LEU A 100 -15.12 -15.07 2.90
CA LEU A 100 -16.04 -14.15 3.57
C LEU A 100 -17.52 -14.55 3.45
N SER A 101 -17.81 -15.85 3.37
CA SER A 101 -19.18 -16.37 3.28
C SER A 101 -19.81 -16.75 4.62
N PHE A 102 -19.07 -16.61 5.72
CA PHE A 102 -19.57 -16.86 7.07
C PHE A 102 -20.40 -15.68 7.59
N PRO A 103 -21.31 -15.88 8.57
CA PRO A 103 -22.14 -14.79 9.09
C PRO A 103 -21.31 -13.81 9.94
N ALA A 104 -20.80 -12.75 9.30
CA ALA A 104 -19.93 -11.75 9.94
C ALA A 104 -20.62 -11.03 11.11
N ASP A 105 -21.90 -10.68 10.98
CA ASP A 105 -22.66 -10.00 12.03
C ASP A 105 -22.81 -10.89 13.28
N GLU A 106 -23.15 -12.17 13.12
CA GLU A 106 -23.27 -13.13 14.22
C GLU A 106 -21.93 -13.34 14.95
N TRP A 107 -20.82 -13.39 14.21
CA TRP A 107 -19.51 -13.53 14.84
C TRP A 107 -19.09 -12.26 15.59
N LEU A 108 -19.48 -11.07 15.09
CA LEU A 108 -19.29 -9.83 15.82
C LEU A 108 -20.14 -9.79 17.10
N ASP A 109 -21.36 -10.34 17.09
CA ASP A 109 -22.17 -10.47 18.30
C ASP A 109 -21.49 -11.33 19.37
N GLU A 110 -20.83 -12.42 18.97
CA GLU A 110 -20.00 -13.23 19.87
C GLU A 110 -18.78 -12.43 20.40
N LEU A 111 -18.18 -11.57 19.58
CA LEU A 111 -17.05 -10.71 19.97
C LEU A 111 -17.44 -9.53 20.86
N ARG A 112 -18.72 -9.11 20.89
CA ARG A 112 -19.19 -8.01 21.75
C ARG A 112 -18.96 -8.27 23.23
N THR A 113 -18.90 -9.53 23.65
CA THR A 113 -18.60 -9.90 25.04
C THR A 113 -17.11 -9.81 25.39
N ALA A 114 -16.24 -9.58 24.39
CA ALA A 114 -14.78 -9.50 24.53
C ALA A 114 -14.20 -8.49 23.51
N PRO A 115 -14.58 -7.19 23.60
CA PRO A 115 -14.24 -6.18 22.59
C PRO A 115 -12.74 -5.95 22.42
N GLU A 116 -11.92 -6.25 23.44
CA GLU A 116 -10.47 -6.18 23.38
C GLU A 116 -9.85 -7.14 22.36
N LEU A 117 -10.56 -8.23 22.00
CA LEU A 117 -10.10 -9.20 21.00
C LEU A 117 -10.11 -8.64 19.58
N ILE A 118 -10.97 -7.65 19.30
CA ILE A 118 -11.13 -7.03 17.98
C ILE A 118 -9.79 -6.53 17.44
N ASN A 119 -8.98 -5.88 18.29
CA ASN A 119 -7.70 -5.31 17.89
C ASN A 119 -6.63 -6.39 17.56
N LYS A 120 -6.80 -7.60 18.08
CA LYS A 120 -5.90 -8.73 17.81
C LYS A 120 -6.30 -9.51 16.56
N ILE A 121 -7.59 -9.54 16.23
CA ILE A 121 -8.13 -10.30 15.10
C ILE A 121 -7.98 -9.50 13.79
N LYS A 122 -7.61 -10.19 12.73
CA LYS A 122 -7.42 -9.65 11.37
C LYS A 122 -8.05 -10.59 10.36
N ILE A 123 -8.43 -10.07 9.19
CA ILE A 123 -9.07 -10.87 8.14
C ILE A 123 -8.41 -10.64 6.79
N TRP A 124 -8.02 -11.74 6.15
CA TRP A 124 -7.63 -11.78 4.76
C TRP A 124 -8.81 -12.34 3.97
N ALA A 125 -9.58 -11.46 3.32
CA ALA A 125 -10.78 -11.84 2.58
C ALA A 125 -10.48 -11.98 1.09
N SER A 126 -10.90 -13.08 0.46
CA SER A 126 -10.74 -13.32 -0.98
C SER A 126 -12.09 -13.29 -1.69
N PHE A 127 -12.24 -12.39 -2.65
CA PHE A 127 -13.43 -12.25 -3.49
C PHE A 127 -13.42 -13.26 -4.63
N HIS A 128 -14.58 -13.88 -4.85
CA HIS A 128 -14.81 -14.91 -5.87
C HIS A 128 -16.01 -14.52 -6.75
N PRO A 129 -15.78 -13.90 -7.92
CA PRO A 129 -16.87 -13.34 -8.74
C PRO A 129 -17.85 -14.39 -9.28
N GLU A 130 -17.47 -15.67 -9.36
CA GLU A 130 -18.36 -16.77 -9.77
C GLU A 130 -19.35 -17.17 -8.66
N MET A 131 -19.11 -16.77 -7.40
CA MET A 131 -19.81 -17.31 -6.23
C MET A 131 -20.54 -16.24 -5.40
N THR A 132 -20.15 -14.98 -5.53
CA THR A 132 -20.75 -13.88 -4.76
C THR A 132 -20.69 -12.57 -5.52
N SER A 133 -21.64 -11.66 -5.24
CA SER A 133 -21.66 -10.33 -5.82
C SER A 133 -20.71 -9.38 -5.07
N VAL A 134 -20.32 -8.29 -5.73
CA VAL A 134 -19.48 -7.25 -5.12
C VAL A 134 -20.17 -6.68 -3.88
N GLU A 135 -21.46 -6.38 -3.97
CA GLU A 135 -22.24 -5.76 -2.89
C GLU A 135 -22.25 -6.65 -1.64
N LYS A 136 -22.50 -7.96 -1.82
CA LYS A 136 -22.55 -8.91 -0.70
C LYS A 136 -21.19 -9.08 -0.04
N PHE A 137 -20.11 -9.16 -0.82
CA PHE A 137 -18.75 -9.29 -0.30
C PHE A 137 -18.33 -8.01 0.45
N VAL A 138 -18.51 -6.85 -0.18
CA VAL A 138 -18.12 -5.55 0.38
C VAL A 138 -18.91 -5.25 1.65
N ARG A 139 -20.22 -5.52 1.68
CA ARG A 139 -21.04 -5.35 2.89
C ARG A 139 -20.47 -6.12 4.08
N GLN A 140 -20.17 -7.41 3.91
CA GLN A 140 -19.61 -8.22 4.99
C GLN A 140 -18.21 -7.74 5.41
N LEU A 141 -17.38 -7.31 4.45
CA LEU A 141 -16.04 -6.82 4.76
C LEU A 141 -16.10 -5.49 5.53
N HIS A 142 -17.00 -4.59 5.12
CA HIS A 142 -17.23 -3.31 5.79
C HIS A 142 -17.82 -3.49 7.18
N THR A 143 -18.72 -4.47 7.38
CA THR A 143 -19.19 -4.86 8.71
C THR A 143 -18.03 -5.13 9.67
N LEU A 144 -17.06 -5.96 9.27
CA LEU A 144 -15.88 -6.28 10.09
C LEU A 144 -14.96 -5.07 10.26
N HIS A 145 -14.69 -4.35 9.16
CA HIS A 145 -13.83 -3.16 9.17
C HIS A 145 -14.35 -2.06 10.10
N ASN A 146 -15.65 -1.76 10.03
CA ASN A 146 -16.30 -0.75 10.85
C ASN A 146 -16.35 -1.14 12.33
N ALA A 147 -16.31 -2.44 12.65
CA ALA A 147 -16.17 -2.93 14.01
C ALA A 147 -14.73 -2.76 14.56
N GLY A 148 -13.76 -2.37 13.73
CA GLY A 148 -12.36 -2.16 14.12
C GLY A 148 -11.43 -3.34 13.79
N ILE A 149 -11.95 -4.41 13.19
CA ILE A 149 -11.12 -5.53 12.72
C ILE A 149 -10.30 -5.04 11.52
N GLN A 150 -8.99 -5.27 11.54
CA GLN A 150 -8.16 -4.94 10.39
C GLN A 150 -8.38 -5.96 9.28
N VAL A 151 -8.62 -5.47 8.06
CA VAL A 151 -8.95 -6.31 6.92
C VAL A 151 -8.14 -5.97 5.68
N CYS A 152 -7.93 -6.96 4.82
CA CYS A 152 -7.59 -6.76 3.42
C CYS A 152 -8.51 -7.58 2.51
N ALA A 153 -8.69 -7.08 1.28
CA ALA A 153 -9.44 -7.75 0.23
C ALA A 153 -8.48 -8.30 -0.84
N GLY A 154 -8.82 -9.44 -1.41
CA GLY A 154 -8.04 -10.09 -2.45
C GLY A 154 -8.90 -10.57 -3.60
N ALA A 155 -8.36 -10.63 -4.80
CA ALA A 155 -8.98 -11.33 -5.91
C ALA A 155 -7.93 -12.01 -6.80
N VAL A 156 -8.35 -12.92 -7.66
CA VAL A 156 -7.50 -13.49 -8.71
C VAL A 156 -7.50 -12.55 -9.91
N GLY A 157 -6.33 -12.22 -10.46
CA GLY A 157 -6.16 -11.42 -11.67
C GLY A 157 -6.57 -12.16 -12.94
N ASN A 158 -7.87 -12.46 -13.07
CA ASN A 158 -8.44 -13.09 -14.24
C ASN A 158 -8.82 -12.02 -15.28
N PRO A 159 -8.23 -12.00 -16.50
CA PRO A 159 -8.54 -11.04 -17.55
C PRO A 159 -10.04 -10.98 -17.92
N SER A 160 -10.78 -12.08 -17.78
CA SER A 160 -12.22 -12.11 -18.05
C SER A 160 -13.06 -11.42 -16.96
N ALA A 161 -12.46 -11.12 -15.80
CA ALA A 161 -13.14 -10.51 -14.65
C ALA A 161 -12.78 -9.03 -14.42
N LYS A 162 -12.12 -8.36 -15.38
CA LYS A 162 -11.66 -6.96 -15.20
C LYS A 162 -12.75 -6.02 -14.70
N ASN A 163 -13.91 -6.00 -15.36
CA ASN A 163 -14.99 -5.07 -15.03
C ASN A 163 -15.48 -5.27 -13.58
N ILE A 164 -15.76 -6.51 -13.18
CA ILE A 164 -16.23 -6.79 -11.81
C ILE A 164 -15.15 -6.52 -10.75
N LEU A 165 -13.87 -6.62 -11.09
CA LEU A 165 -12.78 -6.24 -10.18
C LEU A 165 -12.60 -4.72 -10.05
N ALA A 166 -12.89 -3.96 -11.11
CA ALA A 166 -12.98 -2.51 -11.02
C ALA A 166 -14.17 -2.10 -10.13
N ASP A 167 -15.34 -2.75 -10.30
CA ASP A 167 -16.51 -2.52 -9.45
C ASP A 167 -16.21 -2.84 -7.98
N LEU A 168 -15.49 -3.94 -7.71
CA LEU A 168 -15.00 -4.27 -6.37
C LEU A 168 -14.15 -3.15 -5.78
N ARG A 169 -13.14 -2.65 -6.51
CA ARG A 169 -12.29 -1.56 -6.02
C ARG A 169 -13.08 -0.28 -5.77
N ASN A 170 -14.04 0.04 -6.63
CA ASN A 170 -14.89 1.23 -6.48
C ASN A 170 -15.84 1.13 -5.28
N ALA A 171 -16.32 -0.07 -4.95
CA ALA A 171 -17.22 -0.30 -3.82
C ALA A 171 -16.49 -0.38 -2.46
N LEU A 172 -15.22 -0.77 -2.44
CA LEU A 172 -14.42 -0.85 -1.21
C LEU A 172 -14.07 0.54 -0.66
N MET A 173 -14.12 0.70 0.67
CA MET A 173 -13.59 1.90 1.34
C MET A 173 -12.14 2.16 0.90
N PRO A 174 -11.75 3.42 0.64
CA PRO A 174 -10.42 3.75 0.09
C PRO A 174 -9.25 3.23 0.94
N ASP A 175 -9.48 3.07 2.24
CA ASP A 175 -8.47 2.66 3.21
C ASP A 175 -8.34 1.14 3.38
N ILE A 176 -9.20 0.35 2.73
CA ILE A 176 -9.04 -1.11 2.65
C ILE A 176 -8.10 -1.45 1.50
N TYR A 177 -7.00 -2.13 1.78
CA TYR A 177 -6.08 -2.62 0.77
C TYR A 177 -6.73 -3.75 -0.06
N LEU A 178 -6.72 -3.59 -1.39
CA LEU A 178 -7.11 -4.63 -2.35
C LEU A 178 -5.85 -5.13 -3.05
N PHE A 179 -5.57 -6.42 -2.93
CA PHE A 179 -4.49 -7.06 -3.67
C PHE A 179 -5.03 -7.96 -4.78
N ILE A 180 -4.26 -8.08 -5.86
CA ILE A 180 -4.56 -8.99 -6.97
C ILE A 180 -3.51 -10.09 -7.00
N ASN A 181 -3.92 -11.34 -6.84
CA ASN A 181 -3.02 -12.46 -7.04
C ASN A 181 -2.83 -12.70 -8.54
N ALA A 182 -1.57 -12.74 -8.99
CA ALA A 182 -1.25 -13.15 -10.33
C ALA A 182 -1.74 -14.59 -10.57
N MET A 183 -2.48 -14.78 -11.65
CA MET A 183 -3.03 -16.09 -12.00
C MET A 183 -1.89 -17.00 -12.50
N GLN A 184 -1.52 -17.99 -11.70
CA GLN A 184 -0.46 -18.94 -12.06
C GLN A 184 -1.02 -20.08 -12.91
N GLY A 185 -0.28 -20.50 -13.95
CA GLY A 185 -0.64 -21.65 -14.78
C GLY A 185 -1.63 -21.37 -15.92
N LEU A 186 -1.82 -20.10 -16.31
CA LEU A 186 -2.49 -19.77 -17.57
C LEU A 186 -1.71 -20.35 -18.75
N LYS A 187 -2.43 -20.96 -19.71
CA LYS A 187 -1.85 -21.43 -20.98
C LYS A 187 -1.37 -20.28 -21.87
N SER A 188 -1.91 -19.08 -21.67
CA SER A 188 -1.54 -17.85 -22.37
C SER A 188 -0.89 -16.86 -21.41
N LEU A 189 0.15 -16.16 -21.88
CA LEU A 189 0.75 -15.05 -21.15
C LEU A 189 -0.29 -13.95 -20.88
N VAL A 190 -0.25 -13.37 -19.69
CA VAL A 190 -1.01 -12.16 -19.34
C VAL A 190 -0.51 -11.02 -20.23
N SER A 191 -1.40 -10.32 -20.94
CA SER A 191 -0.99 -9.25 -21.86
C SER A 191 -0.49 -8.02 -21.11
N ASP A 192 0.28 -7.15 -21.76
CA ASP A 192 0.71 -5.88 -21.16
C ASP A 192 -0.48 -5.02 -20.74
N ASP A 193 -1.60 -5.12 -21.45
CA ASP A 193 -2.86 -4.42 -21.13
C ASP A 193 -3.52 -4.97 -19.87
N ASP A 194 -3.45 -6.29 -19.66
CA ASP A 194 -3.88 -6.93 -18.42
C ASP A 194 -2.97 -6.54 -17.25
N ILE A 195 -1.65 -6.54 -17.45
CA ILE A 195 -0.69 -6.11 -16.43
C ILE A 195 -0.97 -4.67 -16.03
N ARG A 196 -1.10 -3.74 -17.00
CA ARG A 196 -1.42 -2.33 -16.70
C ARG A 196 -2.74 -2.20 -15.94
N PHE A 197 -3.76 -2.96 -16.32
CA PHE A 197 -5.05 -2.95 -15.63
C PHE A 197 -4.93 -3.42 -14.17
N PHE A 198 -4.31 -4.57 -13.92
CA PHE A 198 -4.18 -5.10 -12.56
C PHE A 198 -3.25 -4.24 -11.70
N THR A 199 -2.19 -3.66 -12.27
CA THR A 199 -1.31 -2.69 -11.59
C THR A 199 -2.04 -1.40 -11.19
N GLN A 200 -3.07 -0.99 -11.94
CA GLN A 200 -3.92 0.14 -11.55
C GLN A 200 -4.84 -0.20 -10.37
N LEU A 201 -5.31 -1.45 -10.27
CA LEU A 201 -6.11 -1.89 -9.12
C LEU A 201 -5.24 -2.08 -7.88
N ASP A 202 -4.11 -2.76 -8.03
CA ASP A 202 -3.13 -3.08 -7.00
C ASP A 202 -1.74 -2.59 -7.45
N ASN A 203 -1.26 -1.50 -6.85
CA ASN A 203 0.05 -0.93 -7.18
C ASN A 203 1.22 -1.85 -6.78
N LEU A 204 0.98 -2.91 -6.01
CA LEU A 204 1.98 -3.93 -5.65
C LEU A 204 1.87 -5.20 -6.52
N PHE A 205 0.98 -5.24 -7.51
CA PHE A 205 0.72 -6.42 -8.36
C PHE A 205 1.98 -6.99 -9.03
N GLU A 206 2.95 -6.13 -9.36
CA GLU A 206 4.20 -6.53 -10.00
C GLU A 206 5.02 -7.53 -9.16
N TYR A 207 4.94 -7.44 -7.83
CA TYR A 207 5.61 -8.39 -6.94
C TYR A 207 4.98 -9.79 -7.00
N ASP A 208 3.66 -9.87 -7.08
CA ASP A 208 2.93 -11.13 -7.29
C ASP A 208 3.20 -11.71 -8.69
N LEU A 209 3.37 -10.86 -9.71
CA LEU A 209 3.66 -11.28 -11.08
C LEU A 209 5.08 -11.84 -11.24
N ARG A 210 6.08 -11.12 -10.72
CA ARG A 210 7.50 -11.48 -10.88
C ARG A 210 7.93 -12.59 -9.95
N ASN A 211 7.27 -12.75 -8.81
CA ASN A 211 7.74 -13.57 -7.68
C ASN A 211 9.13 -13.11 -7.20
N ALA A 212 9.77 -13.90 -6.34
CA ALA A 212 11.13 -13.61 -5.88
C ALA A 212 12.03 -14.87 -5.97
N PRO A 213 13.32 -14.73 -6.32
CA PRO A 213 14.29 -15.80 -6.13
C PRO A 213 14.33 -16.24 -4.66
N ALA A 214 14.36 -17.54 -4.42
CA ALA A 214 14.52 -18.04 -3.06
C ALA A 214 15.94 -17.74 -2.55
N GLN A 215 16.04 -17.13 -1.36
CA GLN A 215 17.30 -16.79 -0.71
C GLN A 215 17.25 -17.29 0.73
N TRP A 216 17.91 -18.42 1.02
CA TRP A 216 17.77 -19.10 2.32
C TRP A 216 18.36 -18.27 3.46
N GLU A 217 19.42 -17.53 3.18
CA GLU A 217 20.16 -16.69 4.12
C GLU A 217 19.33 -15.48 4.55
N ASN A 218 18.53 -14.92 3.64
CA ASN A 218 17.65 -13.77 3.89
C ASN A 218 16.21 -14.19 4.25
N CYS A 219 15.92 -15.49 4.37
CA CYS A 219 14.58 -15.97 4.68
C CYS A 219 14.36 -16.03 6.20
N SER A 220 13.30 -15.39 6.68
CA SER A 220 12.85 -15.54 8.08
C SER A 220 12.19 -16.91 8.37
N GLY A 221 11.80 -17.64 7.32
CA GLY A 221 11.18 -18.96 7.41
C GLY A 221 12.14 -20.02 7.96
N GLY A 222 11.68 -20.76 8.96
CA GLY A 222 12.50 -21.72 9.73
C GLY A 222 13.34 -21.06 10.83
N ARG A 223 13.22 -19.75 11.00
CA ARG A 223 13.88 -18.96 12.05
C ARG A 223 12.82 -18.30 12.93
N SER A 224 12.54 -17.01 12.74
CA SER A 224 11.47 -16.30 13.46
C SER A 224 10.06 -16.64 12.97
N ASN A 225 9.93 -17.20 11.77
CA ASN A 225 8.65 -17.56 11.16
C ASN A 225 8.62 -19.05 10.81
N CYS A 226 7.49 -19.71 10.93
CA CYS A 226 7.34 -21.08 10.42
C CYS A 226 5.93 -21.38 9.90
N PHE A 227 5.82 -22.47 9.14
CA PHE A 227 4.56 -23.07 8.74
C PHE A 227 4.36 -24.38 9.49
N ILE A 228 3.17 -24.58 10.06
CA ILE A 228 2.78 -25.78 10.80
C ILE A 228 1.51 -26.35 10.15
N ASP A 229 1.57 -27.62 9.78
CA ASP A 229 0.40 -28.34 9.27
C ASP A 229 -0.40 -29.03 10.40
N TRP A 230 -1.53 -29.65 10.05
CA TRP A 230 -2.41 -30.34 11.00
C TRP A 230 -1.75 -31.53 11.71
N LYS A 231 -0.67 -32.11 11.16
CA LYS A 231 0.13 -33.17 11.81
C LYS A 231 1.15 -32.59 12.79
N GLY A 232 1.31 -31.27 12.79
CA GLY A 232 2.31 -30.54 13.56
C GLY A 232 3.64 -30.45 12.84
N ASP A 233 3.76 -30.92 11.60
CA ASP A 233 5.02 -30.87 10.87
C ASP A 233 5.37 -29.41 10.57
N ILE A 234 6.61 -29.05 10.87
CA ILE A 234 7.12 -27.68 10.78
C ILE A 234 7.96 -27.54 9.51
N PHE A 235 7.71 -26.48 8.76
CA PHE A 235 8.42 -26.09 7.55
C PHE A 235 8.76 -24.61 7.59
N ALA A 236 9.69 -24.15 6.74
CA ALA A 236 10.01 -22.73 6.64
C ALA A 236 8.82 -21.87 6.16
N CYS A 237 8.02 -22.39 5.22
CA CYS A 237 6.80 -21.77 4.71
C CYS A 237 5.93 -22.84 4.01
N PRO A 238 4.69 -22.53 3.59
CA PRO A 238 3.81 -23.51 2.94
C PRO A 238 4.30 -24.03 1.58
N ARG A 239 5.31 -23.39 0.99
CA ARG A 239 5.97 -23.82 -0.26
C ARG A 239 7.24 -24.63 -0.01
N SER A 240 7.81 -24.54 1.20
CA SER A 240 8.97 -25.35 1.56
C SER A 240 8.53 -26.81 1.67
N LYS A 241 9.23 -27.70 0.96
CA LYS A 241 8.99 -29.15 0.98
C LYS A 241 9.87 -29.86 2.00
N VAL A 242 10.58 -29.11 2.83
CA VAL A 242 11.60 -29.62 3.75
C VAL A 242 11.09 -29.49 5.18
N LYS A 243 10.85 -30.64 5.82
CA LYS A 243 10.42 -30.73 7.21
C LYS A 243 11.62 -30.45 8.12
N ILE A 244 11.48 -29.47 9.00
CA ILE A 244 12.53 -29.01 9.93
C ILE A 244 12.21 -29.29 11.40
N GLY A 245 11.04 -29.86 11.69
CA GLY A 245 10.61 -30.20 13.05
C GLY A 245 9.17 -30.70 13.12
N ASN A 246 8.67 -30.92 14.34
CA ASN A 246 7.25 -31.21 14.58
C ASN A 246 6.80 -30.66 15.95
N LEU A 247 5.79 -29.79 15.96
CA LEU A 247 5.25 -29.09 17.14
C LEU A 247 4.91 -30.02 18.32
N TYR A 248 4.55 -31.27 18.04
CA TYR A 248 4.03 -32.19 19.04
C TYR A 248 5.03 -33.23 19.52
N GLN A 249 6.28 -33.22 19.04
CA GLN A 249 7.28 -34.22 19.45
C GLN A 249 7.68 -34.10 20.92
N ASN A 250 7.51 -32.93 21.56
CA ASN A 250 8.05 -32.64 22.89
C ASN A 250 7.04 -32.52 24.06
N GLN A 251 5.78 -32.92 23.90
CA GLN A 251 4.92 -33.16 25.09
C GLN A 251 5.43 -34.33 25.97
N LYS A 252 6.55 -35.00 25.61
CA LYS A 252 7.06 -36.20 26.29
C LYS A 252 8.48 -36.09 26.90
N THR A 253 9.29 -35.07 26.59
CA THR A 253 10.76 -35.10 26.86
C THR A 253 11.33 -33.89 27.61
N GLY A 254 10.55 -32.82 27.83
CA GLY A 254 10.96 -31.68 28.68
C GLY A 254 12.16 -30.84 28.19
N GLN A 255 12.61 -31.02 26.93
CA GLN A 255 13.71 -30.23 26.34
C GLN A 255 13.19 -29.22 25.30
N ASN A 256 13.85 -28.06 25.23
CA ASN A 256 13.60 -27.03 24.21
C ASN A 256 13.82 -27.62 22.80
N GLN A 257 12.76 -27.67 21.98
CA GLN A 257 12.83 -28.24 20.64
C GLN A 257 13.70 -27.36 19.74
N LYS A 258 14.79 -27.94 19.20
CA LYS A 258 15.60 -27.28 18.18
C LYS A 258 15.06 -27.65 16.79
N LEU A 259 14.67 -26.64 16.02
CA LEU A 259 14.41 -26.74 14.59
C LEU A 259 15.72 -27.05 13.87
N ASP A 260 15.66 -27.96 12.90
CA ASP A 260 16.81 -28.29 12.06
C ASP A 260 16.99 -27.23 10.97
N THR A 261 17.64 -26.13 11.33
CA THR A 261 17.94 -25.02 10.41
C THR A 261 19.10 -25.31 9.48
N SER A 262 19.76 -26.48 9.61
CA SER A 262 20.75 -26.94 8.62
C SER A 262 20.09 -27.39 7.32
N LEU A 263 18.80 -27.75 7.37
CA LEU A 263 18.02 -28.15 6.21
C LEU A 263 17.50 -26.93 5.45
N SER A 264 18.16 -26.61 4.34
CA SER A 264 17.80 -25.47 3.50
C SER A 264 16.55 -25.73 2.64
N CYS A 265 15.85 -24.65 2.31
CA CYS A 265 14.73 -24.70 1.38
C CYS A 265 15.20 -25.16 -0.02
N GLN A 266 14.55 -26.18 -0.59
CA GLN A 266 14.89 -26.72 -1.92
C GLN A 266 14.23 -25.94 -3.09
N ARG A 267 13.47 -24.89 -2.80
CA ARG A 267 12.83 -24.07 -3.83
C ARG A 267 13.84 -23.12 -4.45
N LYS A 268 13.72 -22.89 -5.76
CA LYS A 268 14.49 -21.83 -6.46
C LYS A 268 13.75 -20.49 -6.49
N VAL A 269 12.42 -20.52 -6.40
CA VAL A 269 11.53 -19.36 -6.49
C VAL A 269 10.47 -19.41 -5.39
N CYS A 270 10.26 -18.29 -4.74
CA CYS A 270 9.15 -18.01 -3.83
C CYS A 270 7.95 -17.53 -4.65
N ASP A 271 7.05 -18.45 -5.00
CA ASP A 271 5.95 -18.24 -5.96
C ASP A 271 4.59 -17.97 -5.31
N CYS A 272 4.57 -17.42 -4.10
CA CYS A 272 3.35 -16.92 -3.50
C CYS A 272 3.69 -15.86 -2.47
N TYR A 273 2.72 -15.00 -2.17
CA TYR A 273 2.87 -13.93 -1.19
C TYR A 273 3.47 -14.42 0.12
N ILE A 274 2.88 -15.45 0.74
CA ILE A 274 3.34 -16.01 2.01
C ILE A 274 4.81 -16.49 1.96
N ALA A 275 5.29 -16.93 0.79
CA ALA A 275 6.66 -17.38 0.62
C ALA A 275 7.63 -16.20 0.47
N PHE A 276 7.38 -15.28 -0.46
CA PHE A 276 8.30 -14.17 -0.70
C PHE A 276 8.24 -13.10 0.40
N SER A 277 7.12 -12.97 1.11
CA SER A 277 7.00 -12.07 2.28
C SER A 277 7.80 -12.53 3.49
N ASN A 278 8.43 -13.71 3.44
CA ASN A 278 9.40 -14.13 4.45
C ASN A 278 10.83 -13.69 4.13
N LEU A 279 11.11 -13.19 2.92
CA LEU A 279 12.44 -12.68 2.55
C LEU A 279 12.62 -11.29 3.16
N SER A 280 13.52 -11.15 4.14
CA SER A 280 13.68 -9.93 4.93
C SER A 280 14.17 -8.73 4.12
N ASN A 281 14.77 -8.96 2.96
CA ASN A 281 15.23 -7.96 2.01
C ASN A 281 14.22 -7.65 0.89
N HIS A 282 13.01 -8.23 0.95
CA HIS A 282 11.99 -7.96 -0.06
C HIS A 282 11.41 -6.54 0.13
N PRO A 283 11.25 -5.73 -0.92
CA PRO A 283 10.76 -4.33 -0.82
C PRO A 283 9.40 -4.17 -0.13
N LEU A 284 8.61 -5.24 -0.07
CA LEU A 284 7.31 -5.23 0.63
C LEU A 284 7.44 -4.94 2.13
N HIS A 285 8.58 -5.23 2.76
CA HIS A 285 8.78 -4.89 4.16
C HIS A 285 8.85 -3.37 4.39
N ASP A 286 9.41 -2.60 3.45
CA ASP A 286 9.45 -1.14 3.54
C ASP A 286 8.07 -0.51 3.28
N ILE A 287 7.25 -1.18 2.47
CA ILE A 287 5.92 -0.70 2.05
C ILE A 287 4.83 -1.09 3.06
N LEU A 288 4.81 -2.35 3.49
CA LEU A 288 3.78 -2.92 4.37
C LEU A 288 4.20 -2.93 5.85
N GLY A 289 5.48 -2.71 6.16
CA GLY A 289 5.99 -2.76 7.53
C GLY A 289 5.75 -4.11 8.21
N GLU A 290 5.39 -4.06 9.50
CA GLU A 290 4.97 -5.23 10.29
C GLU A 290 3.70 -5.89 9.73
N GLY A 291 2.95 -5.15 8.93
CA GLY A 291 1.78 -5.58 8.19
C GLY A 291 2.04 -6.64 7.11
N ALA A 292 3.30 -6.82 6.69
CA ALA A 292 3.68 -7.77 5.64
C ALA A 292 3.25 -9.21 5.97
N PHE A 293 3.26 -9.63 7.24
CA PHE A 293 2.80 -10.97 7.64
C PHE A 293 1.31 -11.20 7.33
N TRP A 294 0.50 -10.14 7.44
CA TRP A 294 -0.95 -10.18 7.28
C TRP A 294 -1.42 -9.76 5.88
N ARG A 295 -0.52 -9.19 5.06
CA ARG A 295 -0.86 -8.42 3.85
C ARG A 295 -1.87 -7.30 4.13
N ILE A 296 -1.71 -6.66 5.28
CA ILE A 296 -2.48 -5.48 5.68
C ILE A 296 -1.43 -4.40 5.97
N PRO A 297 -1.36 -3.28 5.21
CA PRO A 297 -0.32 -2.28 5.39
C PRO A 297 -0.26 -1.72 6.82
N ASP A 298 0.96 -1.62 7.38
CA ASP A 298 1.20 -0.90 8.61
C ASP A 298 1.22 0.61 8.32
N LYS A 299 0.15 1.29 8.73
CA LYS A 299 -0.14 2.64 8.26
C LYS A 299 0.55 3.69 9.12
N SER A 300 1.52 4.38 8.53
CA SER A 300 2.13 5.57 9.15
C SER A 300 1.11 6.70 9.29
N LEU A 301 1.20 7.45 10.39
CA LEU A 301 0.35 8.62 10.62
C LEU A 301 0.83 9.79 9.75
N ILE A 302 -0.09 10.34 8.97
CA ILE A 302 0.15 11.52 8.14
C ILE A 302 -0.78 12.64 8.61
N THR A 303 -0.24 13.85 8.76
CA THR A 303 -0.95 15.07 9.19
C THR A 303 -1.04 16.14 8.12
N ALA A 304 -0.24 16.06 7.05
CA ALA A 304 -0.38 16.91 5.87
C ALA A 304 0.13 16.18 4.60
N VAL A 305 -0.48 16.50 3.45
CA VAL A 305 -0.06 15.93 2.16
C VAL A 305 0.23 17.03 1.16
N PHE A 306 1.39 16.97 0.52
CA PHE A 306 1.79 17.86 -0.57
C PHE A 306 1.81 17.10 -1.89
N PHE A 307 1.17 17.65 -2.91
CA PHE A 307 1.12 17.08 -4.25
C PHE A 307 1.76 18.01 -5.26
N ASP A 308 2.64 17.49 -6.12
CA ASP A 308 2.76 18.08 -7.45
C ASP A 308 1.45 17.90 -8.25
N VAL A 309 1.27 18.67 -9.33
CA VAL A 309 0.07 18.63 -10.16
C VAL A 309 0.29 17.81 -11.44
N ASP A 310 1.30 18.15 -12.23
CA ASP A 310 1.42 17.74 -13.62
C ASP A 310 1.96 16.32 -13.75
N GLY A 311 1.08 15.38 -14.07
CA GLY A 311 1.44 13.96 -14.14
C GLY A 311 1.44 13.25 -12.79
N THR A 312 1.28 14.00 -11.68
CA THR A 312 1.05 13.46 -10.33
C THR A 312 -0.46 13.36 -10.03
N LEU A 313 -1.18 14.48 -10.13
CA LEU A 313 -2.63 14.52 -9.95
C LEU A 313 -3.39 14.39 -11.28
N THR A 314 -2.72 14.59 -12.41
CA THR A 314 -3.33 14.51 -13.74
C THR A 314 -2.81 13.33 -14.55
N ASP A 315 -3.68 12.78 -15.39
CA ASP A 315 -3.33 11.81 -16.42
C ASP A 315 -2.54 12.44 -17.59
N ALA A 316 -2.24 11.64 -18.61
CA ALA A 316 -1.53 12.07 -19.81
C ALA A 316 -2.30 13.13 -20.63
N GLN A 317 -3.61 13.23 -20.44
CA GLN A 317 -4.47 14.24 -21.07
C GLN A 317 -4.58 15.52 -20.21
N GLY A 318 -3.93 15.55 -19.04
CA GLY A 318 -3.95 16.67 -18.13
C GLY A 318 -5.23 16.78 -17.30
N LYS A 319 -6.03 15.71 -17.21
CA LYS A 319 -7.26 15.64 -16.40
C LYS A 319 -7.01 14.88 -15.11
N VAL A 320 -7.74 15.22 -14.05
CA VAL A 320 -7.70 14.48 -12.78
C VAL A 320 -8.63 13.26 -12.91
N PRO A 321 -8.14 12.02 -12.75
CA PRO A 321 -9.00 10.83 -12.73
C PRO A 321 -10.05 10.92 -11.62
N GLU A 322 -11.27 10.41 -11.85
CA GLU A 322 -12.34 10.48 -10.84
C GLU A 322 -11.98 9.69 -9.56
N SER A 323 -11.22 8.60 -9.67
CA SER A 323 -10.72 7.87 -8.49
C SER A 323 -9.78 8.73 -7.64
N TYR A 324 -8.96 9.57 -8.27
CA TYR A 324 -8.07 10.51 -7.59
C TYR A 324 -8.90 11.61 -6.93
N ALA A 325 -9.86 12.18 -7.66
CA ALA A 325 -10.80 13.18 -7.13
C ALA A 325 -11.54 12.68 -5.88
N ASN A 326 -12.11 11.48 -5.93
CA ASN A 326 -12.78 10.84 -4.79
C ASN A 326 -11.85 10.66 -3.59
N THR A 327 -10.62 10.22 -3.85
CA THR A 327 -9.63 10.00 -2.78
C THR A 327 -9.14 11.30 -2.17
N LEU A 328 -8.93 12.35 -2.97
CA LEU A 328 -8.60 13.68 -2.46
C LEU A 328 -9.71 14.21 -1.54
N ARG A 329 -10.98 14.03 -1.91
CA ARG A 329 -12.13 14.37 -1.04
C ARG A 329 -12.10 13.58 0.26
N TYR A 330 -11.78 12.28 0.20
CA TYR A 330 -11.64 11.43 1.38
C TYR A 330 -10.53 11.91 2.31
N ILE A 331 -9.32 12.15 1.80
CA ILE A 331 -8.17 12.57 2.60
C ILE A 331 -8.39 13.97 3.20
N ALA A 332 -8.97 14.89 2.42
CA ALA A 332 -9.25 16.27 2.86
C ALA A 332 -10.25 16.37 4.02
N GLN A 333 -11.02 15.31 4.32
CA GLN A 333 -11.87 15.25 5.51
C GLN A 333 -11.06 15.15 6.80
N SER A 334 -9.83 14.61 6.72
CA SER A 334 -8.99 14.31 7.88
C SER A 334 -7.74 15.19 7.97
N VAL A 335 -7.09 15.52 6.85
CA VAL A 335 -5.84 16.29 6.85
C VAL A 335 -5.82 17.35 5.76
N PRO A 336 -5.10 18.48 5.95
CA PRO A 336 -4.93 19.49 4.92
C PRO A 336 -4.12 18.97 3.73
N LEU A 337 -4.56 19.36 2.54
CA LEU A 337 -3.87 19.12 1.28
C LEU A 337 -3.19 20.40 0.81
N TYR A 338 -1.98 20.30 0.30
CA TYR A 338 -1.21 21.40 -0.27
C TYR A 338 -0.70 21.06 -1.66
N LEU A 339 -0.51 22.09 -2.48
CA LEU A 339 0.14 21.96 -3.79
C LEU A 339 1.63 22.32 -3.69
N ALA A 340 2.47 21.62 -4.44
CA ALA A 340 3.88 21.94 -4.61
C ALA A 340 4.24 21.85 -6.10
N THR A 341 4.01 22.94 -6.82
CA THR A 341 3.93 22.91 -8.29
C THR A 341 4.72 24.04 -8.97
N SER A 342 5.13 23.79 -10.21
CA SER A 342 5.70 24.82 -11.08
C SER A 342 4.63 25.77 -11.67
N LEU A 343 3.35 25.40 -11.60
CA LEU A 343 2.23 26.19 -12.08
C LEU A 343 2.04 27.45 -11.22
N SER A 344 1.56 28.53 -11.84
CA SER A 344 1.00 29.65 -11.08
C SER A 344 -0.29 29.21 -10.37
N MET A 345 -0.74 29.97 -9.37
CA MET A 345 -1.98 29.65 -8.63
C MET A 345 -3.19 29.54 -9.58
N GLU A 346 -3.32 30.47 -10.53
CA GLU A 346 -4.39 30.47 -11.53
C GLU A 346 -4.30 29.29 -12.51
N GLN A 347 -3.08 28.89 -12.90
CA GLN A 347 -2.87 27.72 -13.75
C GLN A 347 -3.28 26.43 -13.03
N ALA A 348 -2.85 26.26 -11.77
CA ALA A 348 -3.23 25.13 -10.94
C ALA A 348 -4.75 25.07 -10.73
N ARG A 349 -5.37 26.22 -10.44
CA ARG A 349 -6.83 26.33 -10.27
C ARG A 349 -7.60 25.99 -11.53
N ARG A 350 -7.14 26.44 -12.70
CA ARG A 350 -7.76 26.06 -13.99
C ARG A 350 -7.63 24.57 -14.27
N LYS A 351 -6.47 23.98 -13.97
CA LYS A 351 -6.19 22.56 -14.22
C LYS A 351 -7.00 21.63 -13.32
N LEU A 352 -7.10 21.93 -12.03
CA LEU A 352 -7.88 21.11 -11.09
C LEU A 352 -9.38 21.43 -11.14
N GLY A 353 -9.76 22.60 -11.66
CA GLY A 353 -11.11 23.12 -11.56
C GLY A 353 -11.43 23.64 -10.15
N LYS A 354 -12.47 24.48 -10.03
CA LYS A 354 -12.81 25.19 -8.79
C LYS A 354 -13.07 24.23 -7.62
N THR A 355 -13.78 23.13 -7.87
CA THR A 355 -14.23 22.18 -6.84
C THR A 355 -13.07 21.37 -6.22
N LEU A 356 -12.15 20.84 -7.03
CA LEU A 356 -11.01 20.11 -6.49
C LEU A 356 -9.96 21.06 -5.91
N PHE A 357 -9.74 22.22 -6.55
CA PHE A 357 -8.81 23.21 -6.02
C PHE A 357 -9.21 23.68 -4.61
N SER A 358 -10.50 23.79 -4.29
CA SER A 358 -10.95 24.16 -2.95
C SER A 358 -10.68 23.13 -1.85
N LEU A 359 -10.27 21.91 -2.18
CA LEU A 359 -9.81 20.93 -1.20
C LEU A 359 -8.42 21.28 -0.63
N PHE A 360 -7.64 22.07 -1.37
CA PHE A 360 -6.28 22.44 -0.99
C PHE A 360 -6.31 23.70 -0.12
N LYS A 361 -5.56 23.68 1.00
CA LYS A 361 -5.42 24.81 1.93
C LYS A 361 -4.36 25.81 1.49
N GLY A 362 -3.78 25.61 0.31
CA GLY A 362 -2.73 26.44 -0.24
C GLY A 362 -1.65 25.62 -0.95
N GLY A 363 -0.45 26.16 -1.00
CA GLY A 363 0.70 25.49 -1.57
C GLY A 363 1.87 26.42 -1.91
N ALA A 364 2.94 25.79 -2.37
CA ALA A 364 4.05 26.43 -3.05
C ALA A 364 3.78 26.44 -4.57
N PHE A 365 3.45 27.61 -5.10
CA PHE A 365 3.19 27.86 -6.52
C PHE A 365 4.42 28.45 -7.20
N ALA A 366 4.50 28.31 -8.52
CA ALA A 366 5.62 28.79 -9.33
C ALA A 366 6.98 28.37 -8.75
N ASN A 367 7.11 27.08 -8.40
CA ASN A 367 8.29 26.53 -7.74
C ASN A 367 8.65 27.29 -6.45
N GLY A 368 7.67 27.75 -5.66
CA GLY A 368 7.90 28.50 -4.43
C GLY A 368 8.10 30.01 -4.61
N GLY A 369 7.84 30.56 -5.80
CA GLY A 369 7.77 32.01 -6.03
C GLY A 369 6.58 32.66 -5.32
N LEU A 370 5.49 31.90 -5.11
CA LEU A 370 4.37 32.30 -4.28
C LEU A 370 4.00 31.17 -3.32
N LEU A 371 3.98 31.46 -2.03
CA LEU A 371 3.44 30.58 -1.00
C LEU A 371 2.11 31.17 -0.53
N LEU A 372 1.07 30.35 -0.52
CA LEU A 372 -0.23 30.68 0.07
C LEU A 372 -0.61 29.55 0.99
N TYR A 373 -1.00 29.81 2.23
CA TYR A 373 -1.45 28.77 3.16
C TYR A 373 -2.12 29.41 4.37
N ASP A 374 -3.23 28.84 4.83
CA ASP A 374 -3.93 29.23 6.06
C ASP A 374 -4.12 30.76 6.27
N GLY A 375 -4.52 31.47 5.20
CA GLY A 375 -4.71 32.92 5.21
C GLY A 375 -3.42 33.75 5.14
N GLN A 376 -2.25 33.11 5.13
CA GLN A 376 -0.95 33.74 4.98
C GLN A 376 -0.49 33.69 3.52
N SER A 377 0.33 34.67 3.14
CA SER A 377 0.95 34.76 1.82
C SER A 377 2.42 35.15 1.93
N ARG A 378 3.25 34.61 1.04
CA ARG A 378 4.62 35.06 0.84
C ARG A 378 4.93 35.06 -0.64
N CYS A 379 5.15 36.25 -1.19
CA CYS A 379 5.46 36.46 -2.59
C CYS A 379 6.95 36.81 -2.75
N LEU A 380 7.64 36.13 -3.67
CA LEU A 380 8.98 36.48 -4.10
C LEU A 380 8.88 37.20 -5.46
N PRO A 381 8.96 38.53 -5.50
CA PRO A 381 8.75 39.27 -6.72
C PRO A 381 9.86 39.01 -7.74
N VAL A 382 9.49 39.03 -9.01
CA VAL A 382 10.38 39.01 -10.17
C VAL A 382 10.34 40.41 -10.78
N GLU A 383 11.50 41.05 -10.91
CA GLU A 383 11.57 42.36 -11.53
C GLU A 383 11.13 42.28 -13.00
N LEU A 384 10.71 43.43 -13.54
CA LEU A 384 10.35 43.57 -14.95
C LEU A 384 11.47 43.03 -15.85
N LEU A 385 11.08 42.45 -16.98
CA LEU A 385 12.00 41.88 -17.98
C LEU A 385 12.10 42.83 -19.20
N PRO A 386 12.72 44.03 -19.08
CA PRO A 386 12.76 45.02 -20.16
C PRO A 386 13.49 44.52 -21.41
N ASP A 387 14.37 43.53 -21.26
CA ASP A 387 15.17 42.98 -22.36
C ASP A 387 14.39 42.00 -23.25
N VAL A 388 13.15 41.66 -22.92
CA VAL A 388 12.32 40.74 -23.72
C VAL A 388 11.23 41.53 -24.45
N ASN A 389 11.33 41.61 -25.77
CA ASN A 389 10.33 42.28 -26.62
C ASN A 389 9.04 41.43 -26.71
N GLU A 390 7.87 42.04 -26.48
CA GLU A 390 6.56 41.39 -26.62
C GLU A 390 6.28 40.90 -28.05
N GLU A 391 6.88 41.51 -29.07
CA GLU A 391 6.78 41.03 -30.46
C GLU A 391 7.49 39.69 -30.67
N SER A 392 8.54 39.42 -29.89
CA SER A 392 9.34 38.19 -29.96
C SER A 392 8.82 37.06 -29.07
N ALA A 393 7.93 37.38 -28.13
CA ALA A 393 7.45 36.44 -27.13
C ALA A 393 6.06 36.84 -26.63
N LYS A 394 5.12 35.89 -26.59
CA LYS A 394 3.88 36.10 -25.83
C LYS A 394 4.19 35.96 -24.34
N ILE A 395 4.27 37.08 -23.65
CA ILE A 395 4.59 37.15 -22.21
C ILE A 395 3.30 37.15 -21.39
N THR A 396 3.28 36.38 -20.31
CA THR A 396 2.23 36.42 -19.29
C THR A 396 2.88 36.62 -17.93
N ALA A 397 2.58 37.75 -17.29
CA ALA A 397 2.95 38.03 -15.90
C ALA A 397 1.89 37.44 -14.98
N HIS A 398 2.30 36.60 -14.03
CA HIS A 398 1.43 36.09 -12.98
C HIS A 398 1.71 36.89 -11.71
N SER A 399 0.69 37.57 -11.21
CA SER A 399 0.80 38.46 -10.06
C SER A 399 -0.09 38.01 -8.89
N TYR A 400 0.29 38.45 -7.70
CA TYR A 400 -0.49 38.31 -6.48
C TYR A 400 -0.33 39.60 -5.69
N GLU A 401 -1.44 40.21 -5.28
CA GLU A 401 -1.45 41.49 -4.55
C GLU A 401 -0.57 42.59 -5.19
N GLY A 402 -0.61 42.69 -6.52
CA GLY A 402 0.16 43.68 -7.29
C GLY A 402 1.62 43.32 -7.55
N GLN A 403 2.16 42.23 -6.97
CA GLN A 403 3.53 41.79 -7.19
C GLN A 403 3.59 40.63 -8.20
N VAL A 404 4.43 40.75 -9.24
CA VAL A 404 4.66 39.67 -10.20
C VAL A 404 5.62 38.66 -9.59
N TYR A 405 5.23 37.38 -9.50
CA TYR A 405 6.07 36.31 -8.94
C TYR A 405 6.54 35.28 -9.98
N LYS A 406 5.97 35.33 -11.19
CA LYS A 406 6.33 34.45 -12.30
C LYS A 406 6.06 35.12 -13.63
N TYR A 407 6.99 34.98 -14.56
CA TYR A 407 6.74 35.20 -15.98
C TYR A 407 6.64 33.87 -16.73
N SER A 408 5.74 33.79 -17.70
CA SER A 408 5.62 32.69 -18.67
C SER A 408 5.70 33.27 -20.07
N MET A 409 6.67 32.83 -20.87
CA MET A 409 6.96 33.36 -22.19
C MET A 409 6.86 32.23 -23.21
N LEU A 410 5.97 32.37 -24.19
CA LEU A 410 5.92 31.48 -25.34
C LEU A 410 6.74 32.08 -26.47
N VAL A 411 7.83 31.39 -26.83
CA VAL A 411 8.77 31.80 -27.88
C VAL A 411 8.89 30.68 -28.89
N TYR A 412 8.23 30.82 -30.03
CA TYR A 412 8.16 29.77 -31.05
C TYR A 412 9.47 29.67 -31.83
N GLU A 413 10.04 30.80 -32.25
CA GLU A 413 11.28 30.84 -33.01
C GLU A 413 12.48 30.37 -32.19
N LYS A 414 13.24 29.41 -32.73
CA LYS A 414 14.33 28.75 -32.01
C LYS A 414 15.46 29.72 -31.65
N GLU A 415 15.92 30.53 -32.61
CA GLU A 415 17.03 31.47 -32.41
C GLU A 415 16.69 32.55 -31.39
N GLN A 416 15.47 33.12 -31.49
CA GLN A 416 14.96 34.07 -30.49
C GLN A 416 14.91 33.44 -29.10
N ARG A 417 14.46 32.18 -29.02
CA ARG A 417 14.38 31.45 -27.76
C ARG A 417 15.74 31.23 -27.11
N GLU A 418 16.75 30.85 -27.91
CA GLU A 418 18.12 30.68 -27.44
C GLU A 418 18.72 32.01 -26.95
N SER A 419 18.49 33.10 -27.69
CA SER A 419 18.89 34.46 -27.29
C SER A 419 18.23 34.93 -25.99
N ILE A 420 16.93 34.71 -25.83
CA ILE A 420 16.19 35.05 -24.59
C ILE A 420 16.70 34.19 -23.43
N LEU A 421 16.89 32.88 -23.62
CA LEU A 421 17.41 31.99 -22.59
C LEU A 421 18.81 32.41 -22.11
N PHE A 422 19.70 32.78 -23.04
CA PHE A 422 21.04 33.25 -22.71
C PHE A 422 21.00 34.48 -21.80
N ARG A 423 20.20 35.50 -22.19
CA ARG A 423 20.06 36.74 -21.41
C ARG A 423 19.42 36.52 -20.04
N LEU A 424 18.39 35.68 -19.96
CA LEU A 424 17.70 35.40 -18.69
C LEU A 424 18.59 34.60 -17.72
N LYS A 425 19.41 33.67 -18.22
CA LYS A 425 20.35 32.90 -17.39
C LYS A 425 21.49 33.74 -16.82
N ALA A 426 21.80 34.88 -17.43
CA ALA A 426 22.78 35.84 -16.90
C ALA A 426 22.24 36.69 -15.74
N LYS A 427 20.92 36.65 -15.49
CA LYS A 427 20.26 37.40 -14.41
C LYS A 427 20.07 36.52 -13.16
N PRO A 428 19.86 37.12 -11.97
CA PRO A 428 19.63 36.41 -10.72
C PRO A 428 18.21 35.81 -10.66
N TYR A 429 17.86 34.98 -11.63
CA TYR A 429 16.58 34.30 -11.74
C TYR A 429 16.76 32.80 -11.88
N GLN A 430 15.73 32.06 -11.53
CA GLN A 430 15.60 30.68 -11.98
C GLN A 430 14.80 30.65 -13.27
N VAL A 431 15.36 30.00 -14.28
CA VAL A 431 14.79 29.89 -15.62
C VAL A 431 14.47 28.42 -15.89
N PHE A 432 13.19 28.13 -16.07
CA PHE A 432 12.70 26.82 -16.45
C PHE A 432 12.34 26.81 -17.93
N TYR A 433 12.82 25.80 -18.65
CA TYR A 433 12.67 25.73 -20.10
C TYR A 433 12.02 24.41 -20.52
N LYS A 434 10.91 24.51 -21.25
CA LYS A 434 10.26 23.40 -21.97
C LYS A 434 9.69 23.95 -23.28
N PRO A 435 10.33 23.73 -24.44
CA PRO A 435 9.88 24.22 -25.74
C PRO A 435 8.35 24.20 -25.94
N PRO A 436 7.72 25.31 -26.38
CA PRO A 436 8.25 26.65 -26.63
C PRO A 436 8.22 27.59 -25.40
N LEU A 437 7.91 27.06 -24.21
CA LEU A 437 7.72 27.81 -22.97
C LEU A 437 9.04 28.05 -22.22
N ILE A 438 9.26 29.31 -21.83
CA ILE A 438 10.25 29.73 -20.84
C ILE A 438 9.49 30.30 -19.64
N ALA A 439 9.80 29.82 -18.43
CA ALA A 439 9.26 30.38 -17.20
C ALA A 439 10.39 30.95 -16.34
N VAL A 440 10.14 32.11 -15.74
CA VAL A 440 11.12 32.83 -14.90
C VAL A 440 10.50 33.08 -13.55
N VAL A 441 11.25 32.74 -12.50
CA VAL A 441 10.90 32.98 -11.09
C VAL A 441 12.11 33.52 -10.34
N HIS A 442 11.89 34.04 -9.14
CA HIS A 442 12.94 34.60 -8.29
C HIS A 442 14.05 33.55 -7.99
N LYS A 443 15.33 33.96 -7.89
CA LYS A 443 16.46 33.04 -7.62
C LYS A 443 16.30 32.19 -6.37
N GLU A 444 15.60 32.69 -5.36
CA GLU A 444 15.37 31.97 -4.10
C GLU A 444 14.17 31.04 -4.10
N ALA A 445 13.34 31.05 -5.15
CA ALA A 445 12.18 30.18 -5.25
C ALA A 445 12.63 28.71 -5.26
N GLY A 446 11.98 27.84 -4.47
CA GLY A 446 12.16 26.40 -4.64
C GLY A 446 10.98 25.64 -4.07
N LYS A 447 10.55 24.55 -4.73
CA LYS A 447 9.49 23.68 -4.19
C LYS A 447 9.85 23.20 -2.78
N LYS A 448 11.07 22.67 -2.61
CA LYS A 448 11.59 22.23 -1.30
C LYS A 448 11.54 23.34 -0.25
N LYS A 449 12.10 24.51 -0.57
CA LYS A 449 12.11 25.67 0.34
C LYS A 449 10.68 26.09 0.73
N GLY A 450 9.77 26.11 -0.24
CA GLY A 450 8.37 26.44 -0.02
C GLY A 450 7.65 25.43 0.87
N VAL A 451 7.77 24.14 0.57
CA VAL A 451 7.17 23.06 1.39
C VAL A 451 7.71 23.10 2.82
N LEU A 452 9.04 23.19 3.00
CA LEU A 452 9.65 23.24 4.32
C LEU A 452 9.25 24.49 5.12
N HIS A 453 9.07 25.63 4.46
CA HIS A 453 8.55 26.83 5.11
C HIS A 453 7.11 26.63 5.59
N ILE A 454 6.24 26.08 4.75
CA ILE A 454 4.84 25.77 5.14
C ILE A 454 4.82 24.78 6.31
N CYS A 455 5.61 23.71 6.26
CA CYS A 455 5.69 22.73 7.35
C CYS A 455 6.18 23.37 8.65
N LYS A 456 7.20 24.24 8.57
CA LYS A 456 7.74 24.94 9.75
C LYS A 456 6.69 25.89 10.35
N ASP A 457 6.08 26.72 9.53
CA ASP A 457 5.19 27.80 9.99
C ASP A 457 3.87 27.24 10.53
N LEU A 458 3.41 26.10 10.00
CA LEU A 458 2.22 25.38 10.49
C LEU A 458 2.55 24.26 11.50
N ALA A 459 3.81 24.15 11.92
CA ALA A 459 4.29 23.14 12.87
C ALA A 459 3.95 21.68 12.48
N PHE A 460 3.96 21.36 11.19
CA PHE A 460 3.84 19.97 10.73
C PHE A 460 5.15 19.20 11.00
N PRO A 461 5.12 18.12 11.78
CA PRO A 461 6.29 17.26 11.95
C PRO A 461 6.64 16.59 10.61
N LEU A 462 7.88 16.72 10.15
CA LEU A 462 8.29 16.22 8.83
C LEU A 462 8.09 14.71 8.69
N GLU A 463 8.21 13.97 9.79
CA GLU A 463 7.93 12.53 9.87
C GLU A 463 6.44 12.16 9.70
N GLN A 464 5.55 13.15 9.65
CA GLN A 464 4.11 12.97 9.42
C GLN A 464 3.64 13.70 8.15
N VAL A 465 4.58 14.16 7.32
CA VAL A 465 4.28 14.81 6.04
C VAL A 465 4.50 13.82 4.89
N LEU A 466 3.49 13.68 4.04
CA LEU A 466 3.58 12.90 2.80
C LEU A 466 3.77 13.84 1.61
N ILE A 467 4.78 13.59 0.78
CA ILE A 467 5.00 14.34 -0.47
C ILE A 467 4.87 13.39 -1.66
N VAL A 468 4.03 13.77 -2.62
CA VAL A 468 3.72 12.99 -3.82
C VAL A 468 4.17 13.74 -5.08
N GLY A 469 4.91 13.06 -5.94
CA GLY A 469 5.45 13.62 -7.18
C GLY A 469 5.62 12.57 -8.28
N ASN A 470 6.05 13.01 -9.47
CA ASN A 470 6.20 12.13 -10.63
C ASN A 470 7.51 12.30 -11.42
N SER A 471 8.24 13.40 -11.20
CA SER A 471 9.46 13.72 -11.96
C SER A 471 10.70 13.76 -11.07
N GLN A 472 11.89 13.53 -11.62
CA GLN A 472 13.14 13.67 -10.86
C GLN A 472 13.34 15.10 -10.31
N LYS A 473 12.66 16.11 -10.89
CA LYS A 473 12.67 17.49 -10.38
C LYS A 473 11.96 17.62 -9.02
N ASP A 474 11.08 16.68 -8.70
CA ASP A 474 10.37 16.64 -7.41
C ASP A 474 11.21 15.96 -6.32
N TRP A 475 12.27 15.23 -6.67
CA TRP A 475 13.10 14.51 -5.71
C TRP A 475 13.68 15.42 -4.62
N GLU A 476 14.07 16.65 -4.98
CA GLU A 476 14.64 17.59 -4.02
C GLU A 476 13.67 17.92 -2.87
N MET A 477 12.36 18.05 -3.16
CA MET A 477 11.34 18.23 -2.12
C MET A 477 10.96 16.91 -1.45
N MET A 478 10.85 15.82 -2.21
CA MET A 478 10.43 14.52 -1.71
C MET A 478 11.43 13.93 -0.72
N SER A 479 12.73 14.10 -0.98
CA SER A 479 13.82 13.67 -0.09
C SER A 479 13.88 14.44 1.23
N ALA A 480 13.09 15.50 1.40
CA ALA A 480 13.05 16.28 2.63
C ALA A 480 12.17 15.64 3.73
N VAL A 481 11.43 14.57 3.41
CA VAL A 481 10.54 13.84 4.33
C VAL A 481 10.77 12.34 4.21
N PRO A 482 10.50 11.54 5.28
CA PRO A 482 10.61 10.09 5.22
C PRO A 482 9.46 9.41 4.46
N HIS A 483 8.36 10.12 4.19
CA HIS A 483 7.22 9.60 3.43
C HIS A 483 7.15 10.28 2.06
N SER A 484 7.98 9.78 1.14
CA SER A 484 8.01 10.20 -0.27
C SER A 484 7.30 9.18 -1.16
N CYS A 485 6.42 9.64 -2.04
CA CYS A 485 5.63 8.78 -2.90
C CYS A 485 5.76 9.19 -4.38
N ALA A 486 6.31 8.31 -5.19
CA ALA A 486 6.28 8.41 -6.65
C ALA A 486 4.97 7.80 -7.16
N VAL A 487 4.29 8.42 -8.13
CA VAL A 487 3.14 7.79 -8.79
C VAL A 487 3.57 6.67 -9.76
N MET A 488 2.66 5.76 -10.12
CA MET A 488 3.01 4.56 -10.89
C MET A 488 3.60 4.85 -12.28
N ASN A 489 3.32 6.00 -12.88
CA ASN A 489 3.85 6.42 -14.18
C ASN A 489 5.07 7.36 -14.06
N SER A 490 5.66 7.47 -12.87
CA SER A 490 6.86 8.30 -12.64
C SER A 490 8.09 7.80 -13.41
N GLU A 491 9.05 8.71 -13.56
CA GLU A 491 10.39 8.38 -14.09
C GLU A 491 11.03 7.24 -13.27
N PRO A 492 11.71 6.26 -13.91
CA PRO A 492 12.27 5.09 -13.22
C PRO A 492 13.18 5.45 -12.04
N LEU A 493 14.06 6.43 -12.23
CA LEU A 493 14.98 6.89 -11.20
C LEU A 493 14.26 7.46 -9.98
N LEU A 494 13.10 8.12 -10.16
CA LEU A 494 12.32 8.61 -9.02
C LEU A 494 11.71 7.45 -8.23
N LYS A 495 11.23 6.39 -8.89
CA LYS A 495 10.66 5.21 -8.23
C LYS A 495 11.70 4.45 -7.41
N GLU A 496 12.94 4.42 -7.86
CA GLU A 496 14.07 3.82 -7.13
C GLU A 496 14.42 4.61 -5.87
N HIS A 497 14.29 5.95 -5.92
CA HIS A 497 14.62 6.83 -4.79
C HIS A 497 13.46 7.02 -3.81
N ALA A 498 12.22 7.10 -4.29
CA ALA A 498 11.04 7.31 -3.46
C ALA A 498 10.77 6.08 -2.59
N ARG A 499 10.34 6.33 -1.35
CA ARG A 499 10.02 5.24 -0.42
C ARG A 499 8.84 4.40 -0.89
N TYR A 500 7.84 5.05 -1.49
CA TYR A 500 6.64 4.41 -2.00
C TYR A 500 6.48 4.68 -3.49
N THR A 501 5.96 3.68 -4.21
CA THR A 501 5.45 3.86 -5.57
C THR A 501 3.96 3.53 -5.55
N LEU A 502 3.12 4.56 -5.38
CA LEU A 502 1.66 4.45 -5.23
C LEU A 502 0.96 5.59 -5.97
N ASN A 503 -0.18 5.28 -6.58
CA ASN A 503 -1.06 6.31 -7.10
C ASN A 503 -1.85 7.01 -5.97
N PRO A 504 -2.27 8.27 -6.16
CA PRO A 504 -3.07 9.02 -5.18
C PRO A 504 -4.30 8.27 -4.66
N ASP A 505 -4.98 7.49 -5.50
CA ASP A 505 -6.16 6.72 -5.12
C ASP A 505 -5.89 5.45 -4.31
N ARG A 506 -4.62 5.17 -4.01
CA ARG A 506 -4.21 4.06 -3.13
C ARG A 506 -3.64 4.53 -1.81
N LEU A 507 -3.32 5.82 -1.64
CA LEU A 507 -2.72 6.35 -0.42
C LEU A 507 -3.46 5.97 0.88
N PRO A 508 -4.81 6.01 0.97
CA PRO A 508 -5.51 5.66 2.21
C PRO A 508 -5.33 4.21 2.65
N ALA A 509 -5.01 3.29 1.73
CA ALA A 509 -4.72 1.91 2.07
C ALA A 509 -3.38 1.76 2.79
N PHE A 510 -2.44 2.70 2.60
CA PHE A 510 -1.07 2.64 3.11
C PHE A 510 -0.76 3.67 4.19
N PHE A 511 -1.56 4.73 4.32
CA PHE A 511 -1.37 5.80 5.28
C PHE A 511 -2.62 6.02 6.12
N ARG A 512 -2.41 6.40 7.39
CA ARG A 512 -3.47 6.77 8.31
C ARG A 512 -3.54 8.28 8.37
N PHE A 513 -4.65 8.84 7.93
CA PHE A 513 -4.93 10.28 8.00
C PHE A 513 -5.81 10.54 9.23
N ARG A 514 -5.28 11.21 10.25
CA ARG A 514 -6.05 11.67 11.42
C ARG A 514 -5.95 13.19 11.52
N LYS A 515 -7.05 13.80 11.99
CA LYS A 515 -7.08 15.20 12.40
C LYS A 515 -6.19 15.44 13.60
#